data_AF-A0A377Z7T1-F1
#
_entry.id   AF-A0A377Z7T1-F1
#
_cell.length_a   1.000
_cell.length_b   1.000
_cell.length_c   1.000
_cell.angle_alpha   90.00
_cell.angle_beta   90.00
_cell.angle_gamma   90.00
#
_symmetry.space_group_name_H-M   'P 1'
#
loop_
_entity.id
_entity.type
_entity.pdbx_description
1 polymer ?
#
loop_
_entity_poly.entity_id
_entity_poly.type
_entity_poly.pdbx_seq_one_letter_code
_entity_poly.pdbx_strand_id
1 'polypeptide(L)'
;MKTLLAVIIGALAFQTQAAITIDASRVIYSGKDKSASLKINNRSSKNYIVQTWLDTGPETPSSGLPIVATPPLVKLRPEQSAQLRFIYSGTGLPADRESLFLGEYSGGPSCA
;
A
#
# COMPACT_ATOMS: atom_id res chain seq x y z
N MET A 1 45.27 7.05 7.03
CA MET A 1 44.34 8.21 6.88
C MET A 1 43.16 7.89 5.96
N LYS A 2 43.39 7.38 4.74
CA LYS A 2 42.33 6.97 3.78
C LYS A 2 41.33 5.95 4.34
N THR A 3 41.81 4.95 5.09
CA THR A 3 40.99 3.92 5.72
C THR A 3 40.11 4.47 6.85
N LEU A 4 40.60 5.46 7.60
CA LEU A 4 39.82 6.13 8.64
C LEU A 4 38.67 6.95 8.05
N LEU A 5 38.92 7.60 6.91
CA LEU A 5 37.91 8.36 6.17
C LEU A 5 36.79 7.44 5.65
N ALA A 6 37.14 6.25 5.15
CA ALA A 6 36.18 5.27 4.63
C ALA A 6 35.25 4.71 5.72
N VAL A 7 35.77 4.48 6.94
CA VAL A 7 34.96 4.01 8.09
C VAL A 7 33.97 5.08 8.55
N ILE A 8 34.36 6.35 8.57
CA ILE A 8 33.47 7.47 8.93
C ILE A 8 32.36 7.65 7.89
N ILE A 9 32.67 7.51 6.60
CA ILE A 9 31.67 7.60 5.52
C ILE A 9 30.68 6.43 5.57
N GLY A 10 31.13 5.21 5.89
CA GLY A 10 30.25 4.05 6.08
C GLY A 10 29.31 4.19 7.29
N ALA A 11 29.75 4.88 8.34
CA ALA A 11 28.94 5.12 9.55
C ALA A 11 27.81 6.16 9.35
N LEU A 12 27.86 6.95 8.26
CA LEU A 12 26.84 7.93 7.88
C LEU A 12 25.77 7.36 6.94
N ALA A 13 25.69 6.03 6.78
CA ALA A 13 24.65 5.39 5.99
C ALA A 13 23.26 5.86 6.47
N PHE A 14 22.50 6.46 5.55
CA PHE A 14 21.24 7.12 5.84
C PHE A 14 20.21 6.16 6.42
N GLN A 15 19.61 6.54 7.56
CA GLN A 15 18.41 5.89 8.07
C GLN A 15 17.21 6.36 7.26
N THR A 16 16.60 5.46 6.49
CA THR A 16 15.32 5.71 5.84
C THR A 16 14.20 5.41 6.84
N GLN A 17 13.29 6.36 7.04
CA GLN A 17 12.10 6.17 7.87
C GLN A 17 10.86 6.21 7.00
N ALA A 18 10.12 5.10 6.95
CA ALA A 18 8.81 5.03 6.31
C ALA A 18 7.74 5.28 7.38
N ALA A 19 6.88 6.28 7.15
CA ALA A 19 5.78 6.58 8.07
C ALA A 19 4.66 5.53 7.98
N ILE A 20 4.35 5.08 6.77
CA ILE A 20 3.30 4.09 6.50
C ILE A 20 3.94 2.76 6.14
N THR A 21 3.46 1.69 6.78
CA THR A 21 3.89 0.30 6.54
C THR A 21 2.69 -0.57 6.23
N ILE A 22 2.90 -1.61 5.43
CA ILE A 22 1.89 -2.61 5.06
C ILE A 22 2.34 -3.99 5.53
N ASP A 23 1.40 -4.82 5.96
CA ASP A 23 1.73 -6.13 6.54
C ASP A 23 2.10 -7.20 5.50
N ALA A 24 1.80 -6.96 4.22
CA ALA A 24 2.13 -7.85 3.12
C ALA A 24 2.47 -7.08 1.85
N SER A 25 3.38 -7.62 1.03
CA SER A 25 3.76 -7.04 -0.27
C SER A 25 2.79 -7.38 -1.41
N ARG A 26 1.87 -8.31 -1.19
CA ARG A 26 0.82 -8.71 -2.14
C ARG A 26 -0.43 -9.16 -1.41
N VAL A 27 -1.57 -9.02 -2.08
CA VAL A 27 -2.86 -9.53 -1.62
C VAL A 27 -3.34 -10.57 -2.62
N ILE A 28 -3.62 -11.78 -2.14
CA ILE A 28 -4.21 -12.84 -2.97
C ILE A 28 -5.70 -12.89 -2.67
N TYR A 29 -6.53 -12.61 -3.67
CA TYR A 29 -7.97 -12.72 -3.57
C TYR A 29 -8.42 -14.10 -4.08
N SER A 30 -9.00 -14.91 -3.20
CA SER A 30 -9.61 -16.17 -3.61
C SER A 30 -11.02 -15.93 -4.15
N GLY A 31 -11.35 -16.47 -5.32
CA GLY A 31 -12.69 -16.35 -5.91
C GLY A 31 -13.83 -16.97 -5.06
N LYS A 32 -13.49 -17.77 -4.04
CA LYS A 32 -14.46 -18.34 -3.08
C LYS A 32 -14.79 -17.37 -1.94
N ASP A 33 -13.95 -16.37 -1.72
CA ASP A 33 -14.06 -15.44 -0.61
C ASP A 33 -14.84 -14.18 -1.02
N LYS A 34 -15.50 -13.57 -0.04
CA LYS A 34 -16.24 -12.30 -0.23
C LYS A 34 -15.32 -11.08 -0.29
N SER A 35 -14.12 -11.20 0.28
CA SER A 35 -13.14 -10.12 0.31
C SER A 35 -11.76 -10.62 0.72
N ALA A 36 -10.72 -9.95 0.25
CA ALA A 36 -9.38 -10.02 0.83
C ALA A 36 -9.09 -8.76 1.66
N SER A 37 -8.06 -8.76 2.51
CA SER A 37 -7.76 -7.63 3.38
C SER A 37 -6.26 -7.40 3.56
N LEU A 38 -5.84 -6.14 3.64
CA LEU A 38 -4.46 -5.71 3.89
C LEU A 38 -4.44 -4.70 5.04
N LYS A 39 -3.57 -4.93 6.03
CA LYS A 39 -3.42 -4.00 7.15
C LYS A 39 -2.35 -2.96 6.81
N ILE A 40 -2.67 -1.71 7.10
CA ILE A 40 -1.77 -0.57 6.98
C ILE A 40 -1.55 0.03 8.36
N ASN A 41 -0.33 0.47 8.65
CA ASN A 41 0.05 1.00 9.96
C ASN A 41 0.83 2.30 9.80
N ASN A 42 0.48 3.30 10.60
CA ASN A 42 1.26 4.50 10.76
C ASN A 42 2.24 4.33 11.93
N ARG A 43 3.53 4.21 11.64
CA ARG A 43 4.61 4.08 12.63
C ARG A 43 5.33 5.40 12.92
N SER A 44 4.72 6.51 12.50
CA SER A 44 5.26 7.84 12.73
C SER A 44 4.57 8.53 13.89
N SER A 45 5.19 9.59 14.40
CA SER A 45 4.63 10.48 15.42
C SER A 45 3.64 11.52 14.87
N LYS A 46 3.27 11.46 13.58
CA LYS A 46 2.40 12.43 12.92
C LYS A 46 1.12 11.79 12.40
N ASN A 47 0.09 12.61 12.18
CA ASN A 47 -1.11 12.17 11.48
C ASN A 47 -0.84 12.04 9.97
N TYR A 48 -1.29 10.94 9.38
CA TYR A 48 -1.19 10.70 7.94
C TYR A 48 -2.57 10.46 7.33
N ILE A 49 -2.72 10.88 6.08
CA ILE A 49 -3.83 10.48 5.23
C ILE A 49 -3.27 9.51 4.20
N VAL A 50 -3.87 8.34 4.10
CA VAL A 50 -3.53 7.30 3.13
C VAL A 50 -4.64 7.21 2.11
N GLN A 51 -4.30 7.42 0.85
CA GLN A 51 -5.18 7.22 -0.29
C GLN A 51 -4.81 5.92 -1.00
N THR A 52 -5.82 5.20 -1.46
CA THR A 52 -5.67 3.92 -2.14
C THR A 52 -6.48 3.84 -3.41
N TRP A 53 -5.84 3.36 -4.47
CA TRP A 53 -6.47 3.03 -5.74
C TRP A 53 -5.86 1.77 -6.34
N LEU A 54 -6.59 1.18 -7.29
CA LEU A 54 -6.18 0.00 -8.04
C LEU A 54 -5.97 0.41 -9.49
N ASP A 55 -4.98 -0.20 -10.13
CA ASP A 55 -4.66 0.00 -11.54
C ASP A 55 -4.39 -1.35 -12.24
N THR A 56 -4.45 -1.39 -13.56
CA THR A 56 -4.06 -2.53 -14.41
C THR A 56 -2.72 -2.32 -15.12
N GLY A 57 -2.07 -1.17 -14.91
CA GLY A 57 -0.76 -0.83 -15.46
C GLY A 57 -0.79 0.46 -16.29
N PRO A 58 0.39 0.96 -16.72
CA PRO A 58 0.57 2.33 -17.21
C PRO A 58 -0.24 2.74 -18.45
N GLU A 59 -0.90 1.80 -19.14
CA GLU A 59 -1.62 2.07 -20.40
C GLU A 59 -3.14 2.01 -20.28
N THR A 60 -3.68 1.66 -19.12
CA THR A 60 -5.12 1.41 -18.94
C THR A 60 -5.73 2.40 -17.95
N PRO A 61 -6.81 3.11 -18.31
CA PRO A 61 -7.50 3.96 -17.35
C PRO A 61 -8.05 3.11 -16.21
N SER A 62 -7.78 3.53 -14.96
CA SER A 62 -8.17 2.85 -13.72
C SER A 62 -9.70 2.84 -13.47
N SER A 63 -10.51 3.16 -14.48
CA SER A 63 -11.97 3.25 -14.38
C SER A 63 -12.64 1.91 -14.72
N GLY A 64 -13.65 1.53 -13.92
CA GLY A 64 -14.46 0.35 -14.18
C GLY A 64 -13.80 -1.00 -13.85
N LEU A 65 -12.75 -1.01 -13.02
CA LEU A 65 -12.14 -2.25 -12.55
C LEU A 65 -13.17 -3.10 -11.81
N PRO A 66 -13.18 -4.43 -12.02
CA PRO A 66 -14.16 -5.29 -11.37
C PRO A 66 -13.79 -5.58 -9.90
N ILE A 67 -12.68 -5.03 -9.40
CA ILE A 67 -12.23 -5.11 -8.02
C ILE A 67 -12.06 -3.70 -7.45
N VAL A 68 -12.45 -3.51 -6.19
CA VAL A 68 -12.36 -2.22 -5.50
C VAL A 68 -11.65 -2.36 -4.16
N ALA A 69 -10.86 -1.35 -3.78
CA ALA A 69 -10.22 -1.24 -2.47
C ALA A 69 -10.99 -0.23 -1.59
N THR A 70 -11.31 -0.62 -0.35
CA THR A 70 -12.11 0.19 0.59
C THR A 70 -11.45 0.23 1.98
N PRO A 71 -11.42 1.39 2.67
CA PRO A 71 -11.81 2.72 2.19
C PRO A 71 -10.81 3.30 1.18
N PRO A 72 -11.23 4.15 0.22
CA PRO A 72 -10.32 4.78 -0.74
C PRO A 72 -9.43 5.85 -0.11
N LEU A 73 -9.80 6.35 1.07
CA LEU A 73 -9.07 7.37 1.83
C LEU A 73 -9.26 7.12 3.33
N VAL A 74 -8.18 7.12 4.09
CA VAL A 74 -8.24 6.94 5.55
C VAL A 74 -7.21 7.82 6.27
N LYS A 75 -7.64 8.42 7.38
CA LYS A 75 -6.75 9.18 8.28
C LYS A 75 -6.25 8.26 9.40
N LEU A 76 -4.94 8.19 9.57
CA LEU A 76 -4.24 7.43 10.61
C LEU A 76 -3.54 8.37 11.58
N ARG A 77 -3.89 8.28 12.86
CA ARG A 77 -3.15 8.91 13.97
C ARG A 77 -1.81 8.21 14.21
N PRO A 78 -0.90 8.77 15.04
CA PRO A 78 0.31 8.08 15.44
C PRO A 78 0.02 6.69 16.00
N GLU A 79 0.81 5.69 15.58
CA GLU A 79 0.67 4.28 15.96
C GLU A 79 -0.69 3.64 15.61
N GLN A 80 -1.52 4.29 14.78
CA GLN A 80 -2.81 3.76 14.37
C GLN A 80 -2.68 2.83 13.16
N SER A 81 -3.49 1.77 13.15
CA SER A 81 -3.68 0.89 12.01
C SER A 81 -5.06 1.04 11.39
N ALA A 82 -5.17 0.74 10.09
CA ALA A 82 -6.44 0.51 9.41
C ALA A 82 -6.39 -0.77 8.57
N GLN A 83 -7.57 -1.31 8.28
CA GLN A 83 -7.73 -2.45 7.39
C GLN A 83 -8.31 -1.97 6.06
N LEU A 84 -7.57 -2.21 4.98
CA LEU A 84 -8.09 -2.09 3.62
C LEU A 84 -8.72 -3.42 3.22
N ARG A 85 -9.87 -3.34 2.55
CA ARG A 85 -10.62 -4.48 2.07
C ARG A 85 -10.73 -4.42 0.55
N PHE A 86 -10.45 -5.54 -0.10
CA PHE A 86 -10.57 -5.72 -1.54
C PHE A 86 -11.83 -6.53 -1.81
N ILE A 87 -12.70 -6.04 -2.69
CA ILE A 87 -14.00 -6.64 -2.98
C ILE A 87 -14.13 -6.79 -4.49
N TYR A 88 -14.44 -8.00 -4.94
CA TYR A 88 -14.70 -8.32 -6.34
C TYR A 88 -16.19 -8.16 -6.66
N SER A 89 -16.52 -7.59 -7.82
CA SER A 89 -17.89 -7.37 -8.31
C SER A 89 -18.62 -8.66 -8.69
N GLY A 90 -17.89 -9.77 -8.84
CA GLY A 90 -18.43 -11.07 -9.22
C GLY A 90 -18.44 -11.34 -10.73
N THR A 91 -18.12 -10.34 -11.56
CA THR A 91 -18.11 -10.46 -13.02
C THR A 91 -16.90 -9.76 -13.64
N GLY A 92 -16.55 -10.10 -14.88
CA GLY A 92 -15.50 -9.39 -15.64
C GLY A 92 -14.06 -9.89 -15.43
N LEU A 93 -13.87 -11.04 -14.78
CA LEU A 93 -12.57 -11.73 -14.73
C LEU A 93 -12.66 -13.10 -15.40
N PRO A 94 -11.58 -13.56 -16.07
CA PRO A 94 -11.51 -14.91 -16.59
C PRO A 94 -11.53 -15.96 -15.48
N ALA A 95 -12.19 -17.09 -15.70
CA ALA A 95 -12.28 -18.19 -14.73
C ALA A 95 -11.16 -19.23 -14.88
N ASP A 96 -10.39 -19.17 -15.99
CA ASP A 96 -9.36 -20.13 -16.37
C ASP A 96 -7.93 -19.67 -16.03
N ARG A 97 -7.75 -18.43 -15.57
CA ARG A 97 -6.44 -17.84 -15.24
C ARG A 97 -6.55 -16.80 -14.13
N GLU A 98 -5.44 -16.54 -13.47
CA GLU A 98 -5.32 -15.43 -12.51
C GLU A 98 -5.31 -14.07 -13.23
N SER A 99 -5.74 -13.02 -12.52
CA SER A 99 -5.69 -11.62 -12.99
C SER A 99 -4.88 -10.79 -12.00
N LEU A 100 -4.01 -9.92 -12.52
CA LEU A 100 -3.14 -9.06 -11.71
C LEU A 100 -3.65 -7.62 -11.74
N PHE A 101 -3.74 -7.01 -10.57
CA PHE A 101 -4.01 -5.59 -10.37
C PHE A 101 -2.91 -4.99 -9.51
N LEU A 102 -2.48 -3.77 -9.83
CA LEU A 102 -1.50 -3.02 -9.07
C LEU A 102 -2.23 -2.17 -8.02
N GLY A 103 -1.91 -2.37 -6.75
CA GLY A 103 -2.40 -1.53 -5.67
C GLY A 103 -1.42 -0.40 -5.39
N GLU A 104 -1.90 0.84 -5.50
CA GLU A 104 -1.11 2.03 -5.17
C GLU A 104 -1.61 2.65 -3.86
N TYR A 105 -0.66 3.02 -3.01
CA TYR A 105 -0.89 3.54 -1.67
C TYR A 105 -0.06 4.82 -1.52
N SER A 106 -0.72 5.98 -1.45
CA SER A 106 -0.04 7.25 -1.25
C SER A 106 -0.37 7.80 0.14
N GLY A 107 0.68 8.05 0.93
CA GLY A 107 0.58 8.56 2.29
C GLY A 107 1.17 9.96 2.41
N GLY A 108 0.36 10.95 2.78
CA GLY A 108 0.78 12.34 3.02
C GLY A 108 0.54 12.77 4.46
N PRO A 109 1.37 13.66 5.04
CA PRO A 109 1.08 14.25 6.34
C PRO A 109 -0.25 15.01 6.26
N SER A 110 -1.14 14.77 7.23
CA SER A 110 -2.36 15.57 7.37
C SER A 110 -1.96 16.95 7.86
N CYS A 111 -2.28 18.02 7.11
CA CYS A 111 -2.38 19.34 7.72
C CYS A 111 -3.39 19.27 8.87
N ALA A 112 -3.03 19.88 9.99
CA ALA A 112 -3.86 19.96 11.19
C ALA A 112 -5.02 20.93 10.95
#